data_AF-A0A2M9ZEL0-F1
#
_entry.id   AF-A0A2M9ZEL0-F1
#
_cell.length_a   1.000
_cell.length_b   1.000
_cell.length_c   1.000
_cell.angle_alpha   90.00
_cell.angle_beta   90.00
_cell.angle_gamma   90.00
#
_symmetry.space_group_name_H-M   'P 1'
#
loop_
_entity.id
_entity.type
_entity.pdbx_description
1 polymer ?
#
loop_
_entity_poly.entity_id
_entity_poly.type
_entity_poly.pdbx_seq_one_letter_code
_entity_poly.pdbx_strand_id
1 'polypeptide(L)'
;MNIEEARKQLSNRLHRIQGQLEAIEKTLYSDENDCEKTLLLLKASSQALKKFGEAYVQEYMERCFAEKKVQTVQNNVKKAIKAAFSL
;
A
#
# COMPACT_ATOMS: atom_id res chain seq x y z
N MET A 1 15.62 -0.86 11.73
CA MET A 1 15.65 -1.32 10.33
C MET A 1 16.56 -0.39 9.55
N ASN A 2 17.45 -0.92 8.70
CA ASN A 2 18.29 -0.04 7.87
C ASN A 2 17.50 0.50 6.66
N ILE A 3 17.99 1.56 6.03
CA ILE A 3 17.27 2.27 4.94
C ILE A 3 17.01 1.37 3.72
N GLU A 4 18.02 0.59 3.35
CA GLU A 4 17.96 -0.34 2.22
C GLU A 4 16.97 -1.46 2.48
N GLU A 5 16.86 -1.92 3.71
CA GLU A 5 15.94 -2.95 4.14
C GLU A 5 14.48 -2.45 4.08
N ALA A 6 14.21 -1.23 4.55
CA ALA A 6 12.90 -0.60 4.40
C ALA A 6 12.51 -0.39 2.93
N ARG A 7 13.45 0.04 2.08
CA ARG A 7 13.25 0.17 0.62
C ARG A 7 12.91 -1.17 -0.02
N LYS A 8 13.69 -2.22 0.30
CA LYS A 8 13.48 -3.57 -0.21
C LYS A 8 12.12 -4.12 0.21
N GLN A 9 11.72 -3.93 1.46
CA GLN A 9 10.41 -4.37 1.94
C GLN A 9 9.25 -3.67 1.23
N LEU A 10 9.33 -2.35 1.05
CA LEU A 10 8.32 -1.57 0.34
C LEU A 10 8.25 -1.94 -1.15
N SER A 11 9.41 -2.14 -1.80
CA SER A 11 9.50 -2.61 -3.18
C SER A 11 8.87 -3.99 -3.36
N ASN A 12 9.17 -4.95 -2.47
CA ASN A 12 8.56 -6.28 -2.50
C ASN A 12 7.03 -6.23 -2.36
N ARG A 13 6.50 -5.31 -1.55
CA ARG A 13 5.06 -5.09 -1.42
C ARG A 13 4.46 -4.56 -2.73
N LEU A 14 5.12 -3.62 -3.39
CA LEU A 14 4.69 -3.10 -4.69
C LEU A 14 4.71 -4.18 -5.78
N HIS A 15 5.78 -4.98 -5.89
CA HIS A 15 5.82 -6.09 -6.86
C HIS A 15 4.67 -7.08 -6.65
N ARG A 16 4.31 -7.35 -5.40
CA ARG A 16 3.13 -8.19 -5.10
C ARG A 16 1.84 -7.54 -5.58
N ILE A 17 1.65 -6.24 -5.35
CA ILE A 17 0.47 -5.51 -5.82
C ILE A 17 0.40 -5.52 -7.35
N GLN A 18 1.52 -5.30 -8.03
CA GLN A 18 1.60 -5.35 -9.49
C GLN A 18 1.15 -6.72 -10.03
N GLY A 19 1.65 -7.82 -9.46
CA GLY A 19 1.19 -9.15 -9.87
C GLY A 19 -0.31 -9.38 -9.63
N GLN A 20 -0.91 -8.77 -8.60
CA GLN A 20 -2.36 -8.82 -8.39
C GLN A 20 -3.12 -7.99 -9.44
N LEU A 21 -2.60 -6.82 -9.83
CA LEU A 21 -3.20 -5.97 -10.87
C LEU A 21 -3.12 -6.65 -12.25
N GLU A 22 -1.98 -7.26 -12.58
CA GLU A 22 -1.82 -8.07 -13.80
C GLU A 22 -2.80 -9.25 -13.83
N ALA A 23 -3.02 -9.90 -12.68
CA ALA A 23 -4.01 -10.97 -12.60
C ALA A 23 -5.43 -10.46 -12.85
N ILE A 24 -5.80 -9.29 -12.32
CA ILE A 24 -7.09 -8.65 -12.59
C ILE A 24 -7.22 -8.30 -14.07
N GLU A 25 -6.21 -7.68 -14.67
CA GLU A 25 -6.22 -7.34 -16.10
C GLU A 25 -6.46 -8.57 -16.98
N LYS A 26 -5.82 -9.70 -16.65
CA LYS A 26 -6.05 -10.98 -17.36
C LYS A 26 -7.50 -11.46 -17.29
N THR A 27 -8.23 -11.16 -16.22
CA THR A 27 -9.66 -11.54 -16.12
C THR A 27 -10.54 -10.78 -17.11
N LEU A 28 -10.15 -9.57 -17.55
CA LEU A 28 -10.91 -8.77 -18.52
C LEU A 28 -10.97 -9.39 -19.91
N TYR A 29 -9.98 -10.23 -20.23
CA TYR A 29 -9.84 -10.89 -21.53
C TYR A 29 -10.14 -12.39 -21.47
N SER A 30 -10.63 -12.88 -20.34
CA SER A 30 -10.97 -14.29 -20.16
C SER A 30 -12.42 -14.55 -20.57
N ASP A 31 -12.63 -15.58 -21.39
CA ASP A 31 -13.98 -16.03 -21.75
C ASP A 31 -14.71 -16.69 -20.56
N GLU A 32 -13.97 -17.09 -19.51
CA GLU A 32 -14.52 -17.58 -18.25
C GLU A 32 -14.76 -16.41 -17.29
N ASN A 33 -15.98 -15.87 -17.31
CA ASN A 33 -16.41 -14.80 -16.41
C ASN A 33 -16.65 -15.30 -14.98
N ASP A 34 -15.59 -15.58 -14.24
CA ASP A 34 -15.66 -15.79 -12.78
C ASP A 34 -15.62 -14.42 -12.06
N CYS A 35 -16.79 -13.80 -11.98
CA CYS A 35 -17.00 -12.52 -11.31
C CYS A 35 -16.64 -12.61 -9.81
N GLU A 36 -16.88 -13.74 -9.16
CA GLU A 36 -16.58 -13.92 -7.73
C GLU A 36 -15.07 -13.87 -7.50
N LYS A 37 -14.30 -14.64 -8.28
CA LYS A 37 -12.84 -14.64 -8.21
C LYS A 37 -12.26 -13.27 -8.53
N THR A 38 -12.81 -12.58 -9.53
CA THR A 38 -12.38 -11.22 -9.87
C THR A 38 -12.64 -10.23 -8.73
N LEU A 39 -13.81 -10.30 -8.07
CA LEU A 39 -14.12 -9.50 -6.90
C LEU A 39 -13.20 -9.80 -5.71
N LEU A 40 -12.84 -11.06 -5.49
CA LEU A 40 -11.88 -11.46 -4.46
C LEU A 40 -10.49 -10.88 -4.73
N LEU A 41 -10.02 -10.92 -5.98
CA LEU A 41 -8.75 -10.31 -6.40
C LEU A 41 -8.77 -8.80 -6.18
N LEU A 42 -9.83 -8.11 -6.61
CA LEU A 42 -10.00 -6.66 -6.41
C LEU A 42 -9.95 -6.29 -4.92
N LYS A 43 -10.66 -7.04 -4.06
CA LYS A 43 -10.63 -6.86 -2.60
C LYS A 43 -9.21 -7.04 -2.05
N ALA A 44 -8.52 -8.09 -2.49
CA ALA A 44 -7.16 -8.38 -2.03
C ALA A 44 -6.16 -7.30 -2.46
N SER A 45 -6.23 -6.83 -3.71
CA SER A 45 -5.40 -5.73 -4.23
C SER A 45 -5.65 -4.42 -3.48
N SER A 46 -6.92 -4.09 -3.21
CA SER A 46 -7.28 -2.90 -2.43
C SER A 46 -6.70 -2.94 -1.02
N GLN A 47 -6.86 -4.05 -0.29
CA GLN A 47 -6.27 -4.19 1.04
C GLN A 47 -4.73 -4.20 1.02
N ALA A 48 -4.12 -4.78 -0.01
CA ALA A 48 -2.67 -4.75 -0.16
C ALA A 48 -2.15 -3.32 -0.35
N LEU A 49 -2.82 -2.51 -1.19
CA LEU A 49 -2.47 -1.12 -1.39
C LEU A 49 -2.62 -0.29 -0.12
N LYS A 50 -3.69 -0.50 0.67
CA LYS A 50 -3.84 0.17 1.97
C LYS A 50 -2.72 -0.18 2.94
N LYS A 51 -2.39 -1.47 3.08
CA LYS A 51 -1.29 -1.94 3.93
C LYS A 51 0.08 -1.43 3.45
N PHE A 52 0.26 -1.24 2.15
CA PHE A 52 1.43 -0.58 1.60
C PHE A 52 1.48 0.89 2.04
N GLY A 53 0.39 1.64 1.89
CA GLY A 53 0.29 3.04 2.31
C GLY A 53 0.60 3.24 3.80
N GLU A 54 0.07 2.38 4.67
CA GLU A 54 0.40 2.39 6.09
C GLU A 54 1.89 2.15 6.35
N ALA A 55 2.47 1.12 5.73
CA ALA A 55 3.89 0.79 5.89
C ALA A 55 4.79 1.92 5.36
N TYR A 56 4.47 2.48 4.18
CA TYR A 56 5.22 3.59 3.61
C TYR A 56 5.24 4.78 4.57
N VAL A 57 4.11 5.11 5.17
CA VAL A 57 4.03 6.24 6.09
C VAL A 57 4.80 5.97 7.37
N GLN A 58 4.70 4.78 7.94
CA GLN A 58 5.49 4.42 9.11
C GLN A 58 7.01 4.55 8.84
N GLU A 59 7.49 4.08 7.69
CA GLU A 59 8.91 4.05 7.35
C GLU A 59 9.47 5.38 6.80
N TYR A 60 8.67 6.13 6.03
CA TYR A 60 9.12 7.34 5.31
C TYR A 60 8.60 8.66 5.87
N MET A 61 7.43 8.71 6.53
CA MET A 61 6.99 10.00 7.11
C MET A 61 7.86 10.43 8.27
N GLU A 62 8.44 9.51 9.04
CA GLU A 62 9.41 9.88 10.06
C GLU A 62 10.58 10.67 9.47
N ARG A 63 10.96 10.41 8.22
CA ARG A 63 11.94 11.20 7.48
C ARG A 63 11.38 12.51 6.93
N CYS A 64 10.22 12.48 6.26
CA CYS A 64 9.61 13.70 5.71
C CYS A 64 9.37 14.78 6.77
N PHE A 65 9.12 14.38 8.02
CA PHE A 65 8.92 15.30 9.13
C PHE A 65 10.18 15.56 9.97
N ALA A 66 11.19 14.69 9.95
CA ALA A 66 12.47 14.99 10.61
C ALA A 66 13.21 16.16 9.94
N GLU A 67 13.07 16.32 8.63
CA GLU A 67 13.70 17.41 7.87
C GLU A 67 13.00 18.76 8.05
N LYS A 68 11.71 18.76 8.41
CA LYS A 68 10.92 19.98 8.64
C LYS A 68 10.56 20.05 10.11
N LYS A 69 11.20 20.92 10.90
CA LYS A 69 10.96 21.17 12.35
C LYS A 69 9.50 21.52 12.70
N VAL A 70 8.56 20.62 12.48
CA VAL A 70 7.11 20.84 12.62
C VAL A 70 6.49 19.60 13.29
N GLN A 71 6.80 19.45 14.58
CA GLN A 71 6.40 18.30 15.40
C GLN A 71 4.88 18.09 15.45
N THR A 72 4.10 19.17 15.39
CA THR A 72 2.64 19.15 15.50
C THR A 72 1.95 18.62 14.24
N VAL A 73 2.50 18.90 13.05
CA VAL A 73 1.93 18.44 11.78
C VAL A 73 2.16 16.93 11.60
N GLN A 74 3.30 16.42 12.07
CA GLN A 74 3.65 14.99 11.98
C GLN A 74 2.60 14.08 12.62
N ASN A 75 2.13 14.41 13.83
CA ASN A 75 1.18 13.57 14.56
C ASN A 75 -0.21 13.56 13.93
N ASN A 76 -0.69 14.71 13.46
CA ASN A 76 -2.01 14.82 12.84
C ASN A 76 -2.04 14.10 11.49
N VAL A 77 -0.97 14.20 10.71
CA VAL A 77 -0.87 13.52 9.42
C VAL A 77 -0.73 12.00 9.60
N LYS A 78 0.10 11.53 10.56
CA LYS A 78 0.22 10.09 10.88
C LYS A 78 -1.13 9.50 11.33
N LYS A 79 -1.93 10.24 12.10
CA LYS A 79 -3.28 9.84 12.51
C LYS A 79 -4.26 9.80 11.33
N ALA A 80 -4.29 10.84 10.50
CA ALA A 80 -5.18 10.92 9.34
C ALA A 80 -4.92 9.78 8.34
N ILE A 81 -3.65 9.43 8.14
CA ILE A 81 -3.25 8.34 7.25
C ILE A 81 -3.64 6.98 7.84
N LYS A 82 -3.38 6.73 9.12
CA LYS A 82 -3.87 5.49 9.76
C LYS A 82 -5.38 5.35 9.60
N ALA A 83 -6.13 6.43 9.81
CA ALA A 83 -7.57 6.41 9.60
C ALA A 83 -7.98 6.13 8.14
N ALA A 84 -7.23 6.65 7.16
CA ALA A 84 -7.53 6.43 5.74
C ALA A 84 -7.21 5.00 5.24
N PHE A 85 -6.21 4.35 5.83
CA PHE A 85 -5.72 3.05 5.38
C PHE A 85 -6.13 1.87 6.30
N SER A 86 -6.59 2.15 7.52
CA SER A 86 -7.16 1.16 8.44
C SER A 86 -8.69 1.15 8.33
N LEU A 87 -9.22 0.27 7.48
CA LEU A 87 -10.62 -0.18 7.45
C LEU A 87 -10.66 -1.70 7.54
#